data_AF-A0A0F0CR41-F1
#
_entry.id   AF-A0A0F0CR41-F1
#
_cell.length_a   1.000
_cell.length_b   1.000
_cell.length_c   1.000
_cell.angle_alpha   90.00
_cell.angle_beta   90.00
_cell.angle_gamma   90.00
#
_symmetry.space_group_name_H-M   'P 1'
#
loop_
_entity.id
_entity.type
_entity.pdbx_description
1 polymer ?
#
loop_
_entity_poly.entity_id
_entity_poly.type
_entity_poly.pdbx_seq_one_letter_code
_entity_poly.pdbx_strand_id
1 'polypeptide(L)'
;MSQPDDLSLFRSEPFLEAVNKFEELVTQSGRIFLIGAGCSKCAGLPLTGELTAEVLKNVELKEESKIILKKIQSLFDGATSANIEDYLSEIIDLIAIAERRRDRSAKKTAVEFHGETFELNQLSEVADQVKRAIVAVIEKDVSIDTHRRFIKTVHQPLRPNKYAQNQGVDYLVLNYDTLFEDALALEKLS
;
A
#
# COMPACT_ATOMS: atom_id res chain seq x y z
N MET A 1 -15.59 7.66 22.84
CA MET A 1 -16.25 6.50 22.20
C MET A 1 -17.19 7.06 21.16
N SER A 2 -16.95 6.77 19.88
CA SER A 2 -17.88 7.14 18.81
C SER A 2 -19.19 6.35 18.98
N GLN A 3 -20.30 6.94 18.56
CA GLN A 3 -21.58 6.24 18.48
C GLN A 3 -21.41 5.03 17.55
N PRO A 4 -21.96 3.84 17.89
CA PRO A 4 -21.92 2.70 16.99
C PRO A 4 -22.66 3.01 15.70
N ASP A 5 -22.11 2.52 14.58
CA ASP A 5 -22.74 2.69 13.27
C ASP A 5 -24.14 2.06 13.27
N ASP A 6 -25.10 2.75 12.66
CA ASP A 6 -26.44 2.19 12.42
C ASP A 6 -26.37 1.22 11.24
N LEU A 7 -26.37 -0.08 11.55
CA LEU A 7 -26.32 -1.16 10.55
C LEU A 7 -27.71 -1.66 10.14
N SER A 8 -28.80 -1.01 10.58
CA SER A 8 -30.17 -1.45 10.27
C SER A 8 -30.46 -1.49 8.77
N LEU A 9 -29.86 -0.58 7.99
CA LEU A 9 -29.97 -0.52 6.54
C LEU A 9 -29.48 -1.82 5.84
N PHE A 10 -28.47 -2.48 6.41
CA PHE A 10 -27.96 -3.75 5.89
C PHE A 10 -28.85 -4.95 6.23
N ARG A 11 -29.78 -4.79 7.18
CA ARG A 11 -30.77 -5.80 7.56
C ARG A 11 -32.09 -5.67 6.81
N SER A 12 -32.13 -4.82 5.78
CA SER A 12 -33.27 -4.64 4.87
C SER A 12 -32.87 -4.92 3.41
N GLU A 13 -33.88 -5.14 2.56
CA GLU A 13 -33.67 -5.22 1.11
C GLU A 13 -33.02 -3.93 0.57
N PRO A 14 -32.10 -4.02 -0.40
CA PRO A 14 -31.68 -5.21 -1.15
C PRO A 14 -30.48 -5.97 -0.53
N PHE A 15 -30.02 -5.57 0.66
CA PHE A 15 -28.75 -6.06 1.22
C PHE A 15 -28.89 -7.32 2.06
N LEU A 16 -30.10 -7.61 2.55
CA LEU A 16 -30.38 -8.69 3.49
C LEU A 16 -29.81 -10.05 3.03
N GLU A 17 -30.05 -10.42 1.78
CA GLU A 17 -29.56 -11.70 1.25
C GLU A 17 -28.01 -11.76 1.23
N ALA A 18 -27.35 -10.69 0.81
CA ALA A 18 -25.89 -10.61 0.74
C ALA A 18 -25.26 -10.67 2.13
N VAL A 19 -25.85 -9.99 3.12
CA VAL A 19 -25.38 -10.00 4.51
C VAL A 19 -25.53 -11.38 5.13
N ASN A 20 -26.66 -12.05 4.94
CA ASN A 20 -26.85 -13.41 5.45
C ASN A 20 -25.82 -14.38 4.86
N LYS A 21 -25.57 -14.30 3.54
CA LYS A 21 -24.51 -15.09 2.87
C LYS A 21 -23.12 -14.78 3.40
N PHE A 22 -22.82 -13.51 3.66
CA PHE A 22 -21.55 -13.10 4.25
C PHE A 22 -21.37 -13.67 5.66
N GLU A 23 -22.40 -13.60 6.51
CA GLU A 23 -22.36 -14.19 7.85
C GLU A 23 -22.13 -15.70 7.80
N GLU A 24 -22.81 -16.40 6.89
CA GLU A 24 -22.57 -17.83 6.66
C GLU A 24 -21.09 -18.10 6.31
N LEU A 25 -20.51 -17.35 5.37
CA LEU A 25 -19.10 -17.49 4.96
C LEU A 25 -18.12 -17.22 6.12
N VAL A 26 -18.37 -16.16 6.90
CA VAL A 26 -17.51 -15.79 8.05
C VAL A 26 -17.55 -16.82 9.17
N THR A 27 -18.59 -17.67 9.21
CA THR A 27 -18.71 -18.77 10.18
C THR A 27 -18.05 -20.08 9.75
N GLN A 28 -17.56 -20.17 8.51
CA GLN A 28 -16.90 -21.38 8.00
C GLN A 28 -15.45 -21.50 8.52
N SER A 29 -14.92 -22.72 8.48
CA SER A 29 -13.51 -23.00 8.76
C SER A 29 -12.62 -22.69 7.55
N GLY A 30 -11.36 -22.31 7.78
CA GLY A 30 -10.39 -22.06 6.70
C GLY A 30 -10.64 -20.75 5.97
N ARG A 31 -10.84 -19.68 6.74
CA ARG A 31 -11.15 -18.35 6.21
C ARG A 31 -9.87 -17.68 5.75
N ILE A 32 -9.90 -17.11 4.56
CA ILE A 32 -8.78 -16.36 4.00
C ILE A 32 -9.28 -14.95 3.68
N PHE A 33 -8.60 -13.94 4.22
CA PHE A 33 -8.88 -12.54 3.94
C PHE A 33 -7.77 -11.97 3.04
N LEU A 34 -8.17 -11.47 1.88
CA LEU A 34 -7.29 -10.70 1.00
C LEU A 34 -7.42 -9.22 1.36
N ILE A 35 -6.34 -8.63 1.87
CA ILE A 35 -6.31 -7.26 2.37
C ILE A 35 -5.53 -6.37 1.40
N GLY A 36 -6.20 -5.36 0.86
CA GLY A 36 -5.58 -4.31 0.04
C GLY A 36 -5.39 -3.00 0.80
N ALA A 37 -4.66 -2.05 0.21
CA ALA A 37 -4.33 -0.73 0.79
C ALA A 37 -5.56 0.08 1.22
N GLY A 38 -6.72 -0.19 0.61
CA GLY A 38 -7.99 0.43 0.98
C GLY A 38 -8.39 0.16 2.43
N CYS A 39 -8.02 -0.98 3.00
CA CYS A 39 -8.34 -1.32 4.40
C CYS A 39 -7.63 -0.39 5.39
N SER A 40 -6.44 0.10 5.05
CA SER A 40 -5.61 0.94 5.89
C SER A 40 -5.97 2.43 5.80
N LYS A 41 -6.83 2.81 4.84
CA LYS A 41 -7.33 4.19 4.71
C LYS A 41 -8.04 4.67 5.97
N CYS A 42 -8.79 3.78 6.62
CA CYS A 42 -9.48 4.09 7.88
C CYS A 42 -8.53 4.33 9.07
N ALA A 43 -7.28 3.85 8.96
CA ALA A 43 -6.24 4.09 9.95
C ALA A 43 -5.46 5.40 9.71
N GLY A 44 -5.73 6.09 8.61
CA GLY A 44 -5.06 7.35 8.23
C GLY A 44 -3.96 7.18 7.17
N LEU A 45 -3.71 5.97 6.68
CA LEU A 45 -2.78 5.76 5.56
C LEU A 45 -3.39 6.21 4.22
N PRO A 46 -2.60 6.78 3.31
CA PRO A 46 -3.10 7.24 2.02
C PRO A 46 -3.38 6.06 1.07
N LEU A 47 -4.35 6.24 0.18
CA LEU A 47 -4.49 5.39 -1.00
C LEU A 47 -3.36 5.69 -2.00
N THR A 48 -3.06 4.79 -2.93
CA THR A 48 -1.97 4.94 -3.90
C THR A 48 -1.98 6.28 -4.67
N GLY A 49 -3.16 6.76 -5.06
CA GLY A 49 -3.29 8.07 -5.74
C GLY A 49 -2.99 9.26 -4.81
N GLU A 50 -3.39 9.17 -3.54
CA GLU A 50 -3.10 10.19 -2.53
C GLU A 50 -1.62 10.18 -2.15
N LEU A 51 -1.05 8.98 -1.96
CA LEU A 51 0.38 8.77 -1.72
C LEU A 51 1.20 9.41 -2.83
N THR A 52 0.82 9.18 -4.10
CA THR A 52 1.47 9.80 -5.24
C THR A 52 1.41 11.32 -5.17
N ALA A 53 0.23 11.88 -4.90
CA ALA A 53 0.05 13.33 -4.81
C ALA A 53 0.84 13.97 -3.65
N GLU A 54 0.96 13.28 -2.51
CA GLU A 54 1.72 13.73 -1.35
C GLU A 54 3.23 13.62 -1.56
N VAL A 55 3.70 12.50 -2.13
CA VAL A 55 5.12 12.28 -2.46
C VAL A 55 5.62 13.33 -3.44
N LEU A 56 4.86 13.64 -4.50
CA LEU A 56 5.26 14.64 -5.51
C LEU A 56 5.40 16.06 -4.94
N LYS A 57 4.82 16.34 -3.77
CA LYS A 57 4.90 17.63 -3.07
C LYS A 57 5.88 17.62 -1.89
N ASN A 58 6.47 16.47 -1.57
CA ASN A 58 7.30 16.29 -0.39
C ASN A 58 8.62 17.09 -0.48
N VAL A 59 9.09 17.58 0.67
CA VAL A 59 10.31 18.38 0.80
C VAL A 59 11.59 17.59 0.52
N GLU A 60 11.55 16.26 0.63
CA GLU A 60 12.66 15.36 0.28
C GLU A 60 13.01 15.43 -1.20
N LEU A 61 12.05 15.80 -2.07
CA LEU A 61 12.28 15.97 -3.50
C LEU A 61 12.90 17.35 -3.76
N LYS A 62 14.19 17.36 -4.11
CA LYS A 62 14.89 18.57 -4.58
C LYS A 62 14.33 19.01 -5.93
N GLU A 63 14.43 20.30 -6.25
CA GLU A 63 13.90 20.85 -7.51
C GLU A 63 14.51 20.17 -8.75
N GLU A 64 15.80 19.83 -8.71
CA GLU A 64 16.49 19.08 -9.78
C GLU A 64 15.86 17.70 -9.98
N SER A 65 15.58 16.98 -8.88
CA SER A 65 14.95 15.67 -8.93
C SER A 65 13.51 15.74 -9.43
N LYS A 66 12.77 16.80 -9.08
CA LYS A 66 11.41 17.04 -9.58
C LYS A 66 11.39 17.22 -11.10
N ILE A 67 12.43 17.79 -11.70
CA ILE A 67 12.53 17.93 -13.16
C ILE A 67 12.64 16.55 -13.82
N ILE A 68 13.51 15.68 -13.29
CA ILE A 68 13.67 14.30 -13.80
C ILE A 68 12.37 13.51 -13.62
N LEU A 69 11.77 13.58 -12.42
CA LEU A 69 10.54 12.87 -12.10
C LEU A 69 9.34 13.35 -12.96
N LYS A 70 9.29 14.64 -13.33
CA LYS A 70 8.28 15.16 -14.27
C LYS A 70 8.42 14.59 -15.67
N LYS A 71 9.65 14.38 -16.15
CA LYS A 71 9.88 13.73 -17.44
C LYS A 71 9.43 12.28 -17.42
N ILE A 72 9.70 11.58 -16.32
CA ILE A 72 9.25 10.20 -16.13
C ILE A 72 7.72 10.14 -16.09
N GLN A 73 7.06 11.06 -15.37
CA GLN A 73 5.59 11.16 -15.37
C GLN A 73 5.02 11.30 -16.79
N SER A 74 5.66 12.08 -17.67
CA SER A 74 5.17 12.28 -19.04
C SER A 74 5.16 11.02 -19.91
N LEU A 75 5.90 9.97 -19.53
CA LEU A 75 5.80 8.66 -20.20
C LEU A 75 4.43 8.00 -20.01
N PHE A 76 3.76 8.35 -18.93
CA PHE A 76 2.47 7.80 -18.55
C PHE A 76 1.31 8.71 -18.96
N ASP A 77 1.56 9.71 -19.81
CA ASP A 77 0.50 10.57 -20.35
C ASP A 77 -0.54 9.71 -21.10
N GLY A 78 -1.80 9.79 -20.67
CA GLY A 78 -2.89 8.97 -21.20
C GLY A 78 -3.13 7.64 -20.47
N ALA A 79 -2.28 7.28 -19.50
CA ALA A 79 -2.54 6.16 -18.60
C ALA A 79 -3.68 6.49 -17.62
N THR A 80 -4.48 5.48 -17.27
CA THR A 80 -5.65 5.65 -16.39
C THR A 80 -5.32 5.79 -14.91
N SER A 81 -4.20 5.21 -14.45
CA SER A 81 -3.90 5.10 -13.01
C SER A 81 -2.41 5.00 -12.70
N ALA A 82 -1.57 5.66 -13.49
CA ALA A 82 -0.14 5.70 -13.22
C ALA A 82 0.13 6.36 -11.86
N ASN A 83 1.05 5.79 -11.11
CA ASN A 83 1.32 6.17 -9.73
C ASN A 83 2.82 6.18 -9.42
N ILE A 84 3.16 6.55 -8.18
CA ILE A 84 4.56 6.69 -7.75
C ILE A 84 5.37 5.39 -7.85
N GLU A 85 4.74 4.20 -7.74
CA GLU A 85 5.43 2.92 -7.91
C GLU A 85 5.81 2.69 -9.38
N ASP A 86 4.94 3.08 -10.32
CA ASP A 86 5.25 3.02 -11.75
C ASP A 86 6.42 3.94 -12.09
N TYR A 87 6.41 5.17 -11.54
CA TYR A 87 7.49 6.14 -11.76
C TYR A 87 8.80 5.64 -11.15
N LEU A 88 8.75 5.06 -9.95
CA LEU A 88 9.93 4.48 -9.30
C LEU A 88 10.47 3.29 -10.12
N SER A 89 9.60 2.43 -10.64
CA SER A 89 10.00 1.30 -11.49
C SER A 89 10.75 1.77 -12.73
N GLU A 90 10.26 2.81 -13.42
CA GLU A 90 10.95 3.40 -14.56
C GLU A 90 12.33 3.97 -14.17
N ILE A 91 12.43 4.65 -13.02
CA ILE A 91 13.73 5.14 -12.53
C ILE A 91 14.72 3.99 -12.31
N ILE A 92 14.26 2.89 -11.69
CA ILE A 92 15.10 1.72 -11.43
C ILE A 92 15.56 1.06 -12.74
N ASP A 93 14.71 1.00 -13.76
CA ASP A 93 15.10 0.48 -15.08
C ASP A 93 16.18 1.35 -15.74
N LEU A 94 16.05 2.69 -15.67
CA LEU A 94 17.07 3.61 -16.18
C LEU A 94 18.39 3.45 -15.41
N ILE A 95 18.34 3.28 -14.08
CA ILE A 95 19.52 2.98 -13.25
C ILE A 95 20.17 1.68 -13.73
N ALA A 96 19.41 0.60 -13.91
CA ALA A 96 19.93 -0.69 -14.34
C ALA A 96 20.61 -0.62 -15.72
N ILE A 97 20.10 0.21 -16.63
CA ILE A 97 20.73 0.48 -17.92
C ILE A 97 22.08 1.21 -17.73
N ALA A 98 22.11 2.26 -16.90
CA ALA A 98 23.31 3.03 -16.61
C ALA A 98 24.41 2.18 -15.96
N GLU A 99 24.05 1.39 -14.94
CA GLU A 99 24.95 0.47 -14.25
C GLU A 99 25.54 -0.55 -15.21
N ARG A 100 24.71 -1.19 -16.04
CA ARG A 100 25.17 -2.17 -17.03
C ARG A 100 26.19 -1.57 -18.02
N ARG A 101 26.02 -0.30 -18.40
CA ARG A 101 26.96 0.41 -19.29
C ARG A 101 28.26 0.73 -18.58
N ARG A 102 28.17 1.23 -17.35
CA ARG A 102 29.33 1.51 -16.48
C ARG A 102 30.16 0.25 -16.25
N ASP A 103 29.53 -0.84 -15.86
CA ASP A 103 30.21 -2.10 -15.51
C ASP A 103 30.90 -2.75 -16.71
N ARG A 104 30.43 -2.45 -17.93
CA ARG A 104 31.05 -2.88 -19.19
C ARG A 104 32.06 -1.87 -19.76
N SER A 105 32.37 -0.80 -19.02
CA SER A 105 33.26 0.28 -19.48
C SER A 105 32.83 0.89 -20.82
N ALA A 106 31.52 1.01 -21.05
CA ALA A 106 31.01 1.64 -22.25
C ALA A 106 31.40 3.12 -22.30
N LYS A 107 31.68 3.66 -23.50
CA LYS A 107 32.04 5.08 -23.68
C LYS A 107 30.90 6.04 -23.28
N LYS A 108 29.65 5.59 -23.35
CA LYS A 108 28.45 6.35 -22.95
C LYS A 108 27.81 5.60 -21.77
N THR A 109 28.14 6.02 -20.55
CA THR A 109 27.61 5.45 -19.31
C THR A 109 26.26 6.04 -18.93
N ALA A 110 26.07 7.33 -19.21
CA ALA A 110 24.82 8.03 -19.00
C ALA A 110 23.68 7.49 -19.88
N VAL A 111 22.45 7.68 -19.40
CA VAL A 111 21.24 7.31 -20.12
C VAL A 111 20.68 8.54 -20.81
N GLU A 112 20.39 8.41 -22.10
CA GLU A 112 19.69 9.46 -22.82
C GLU A 112 18.19 9.18 -22.75
N PHE A 113 17.44 10.19 -22.33
CA PHE A 113 16.02 10.10 -22.05
C PHE A 113 15.37 11.46 -22.36
N HIS A 114 14.36 11.47 -23.23
CA HIS A 114 13.70 12.69 -23.73
C HIS A 114 14.66 13.80 -24.21
N GLY A 115 15.72 13.41 -24.94
CA GLY A 115 16.70 14.35 -25.49
C GLY A 115 17.64 14.97 -24.45
N GLU A 116 17.57 14.52 -23.20
CA GLU A 116 18.50 14.89 -22.13
C GLU A 116 19.30 13.67 -21.70
N THR A 117 20.46 13.91 -21.09
CA THR A 117 21.36 12.86 -20.62
C THR A 117 21.41 12.89 -19.10
N PHE A 118 21.12 11.75 -18.47
CA PHE A 118 21.12 11.58 -17.03
C PHE A 118 22.23 10.61 -16.62
N GLU A 119 23.05 11.05 -15.68
CA GLU A 119 24.07 10.23 -15.07
C GLU A 119 23.46 9.29 -14.03
N LEU A 120 24.12 8.16 -13.80
CA LEU A 120 23.70 7.16 -12.81
C LEU A 120 23.41 7.79 -11.44
N ASN A 121 24.31 8.64 -10.96
CA ASN A 121 24.17 9.28 -9.64
C ASN A 121 22.93 10.17 -9.56
N GLN A 122 22.53 10.83 -10.66
CA GLN A 122 21.33 11.66 -10.67
C GLN A 122 20.08 10.79 -10.57
N LEU A 123 20.03 9.69 -11.32
CA LEU A 123 18.91 8.75 -11.28
C LEU A 123 18.79 8.07 -9.91
N SER A 124 19.92 7.63 -9.33
CA SER A 124 19.96 7.05 -7.99
C SER A 124 19.49 8.04 -6.91
N GLU A 125 19.94 9.29 -6.98
CA GLU A 125 19.50 10.33 -6.04
C GLU A 125 17.99 10.59 -6.13
N VAL A 126 17.41 10.60 -7.35
CA VAL A 126 15.95 10.71 -7.54
C VAL A 126 15.23 9.52 -6.91
N ALA A 127 15.69 8.29 -7.18
CA ALA A 127 15.07 7.08 -6.61
C ALA A 127 15.09 7.11 -5.08
N ASP A 128 16.22 7.51 -4.48
CA ASP A 128 16.38 7.57 -3.04
C ASP A 128 15.53 8.67 -2.40
N GLN A 129 15.41 9.84 -3.04
CA GLN A 129 14.51 10.90 -2.57
C GLN A 129 13.04 10.48 -2.68
N VAL A 130 12.63 9.80 -3.75
CA VAL A 130 11.26 9.26 -3.88
C VAL A 130 10.98 8.25 -2.76
N LYS A 131 11.90 7.33 -2.48
CA LYS A 131 11.76 6.36 -1.37
C LYS A 131 11.66 7.07 -0.02
N ARG A 132 12.50 8.06 0.27
CA ARG A 132 12.43 8.85 1.51
C ARG A 132 11.12 9.62 1.61
N ALA A 133 10.65 10.21 0.52
CA ALA A 133 9.36 10.89 0.47
C ALA A 133 8.18 9.94 0.74
N ILE A 134 8.21 8.72 0.19
CA ILE A 134 7.21 7.68 0.49
C ILE A 134 7.22 7.37 1.99
N VAL A 135 8.39 7.09 2.57
CA VAL A 135 8.55 6.82 4.01
C VAL A 135 7.99 7.98 4.84
N ALA A 136 8.36 9.22 4.53
CA ALA A 136 7.89 10.40 5.25
C ALA A 136 6.35 10.60 5.20
N VAL A 137 5.68 10.07 4.18
CA VAL A 137 4.22 10.15 4.03
C VAL A 137 3.50 9.04 4.80
N ILE A 138 4.07 7.82 4.82
CA ILE A 138 3.46 6.66 5.48
C ILE A 138 3.82 6.53 6.96
N GLU A 139 5.00 7.02 7.36
CA GLU A 139 5.54 6.91 8.70
C GLU A 139 4.99 8.02 9.60
N LYS A 140 3.73 7.87 9.99
CA LYS A 140 2.98 8.81 10.82
C LYS A 140 2.13 8.08 11.85
N ASP A 141 1.65 8.82 12.84
CA ASP A 141 0.72 8.28 13.82
C ASP A 141 -0.59 7.84 13.15
N VAL A 142 -0.89 6.55 13.23
CA VAL A 142 -2.06 5.91 12.62
C VAL A 142 -2.90 5.19 13.67
N SER A 143 -4.21 5.08 13.42
CA SER A 143 -5.12 4.39 14.33
C SER A 143 -5.19 2.90 14.02
N ILE A 144 -4.80 2.08 14.98
CA ILE A 144 -4.90 0.61 14.89
C ILE A 144 -6.26 0.07 15.36
N ASP A 145 -7.14 0.92 15.89
CA ASP A 145 -8.36 0.48 16.59
C ASP A 145 -9.32 -0.31 15.70
N THR A 146 -9.46 0.08 14.44
CA THR A 146 -10.33 -0.64 13.49
C THR A 146 -9.75 -2.01 13.13
N HIS A 147 -8.44 -2.09 12.92
CA HIS A 147 -7.73 -3.35 12.67
C HIS A 147 -7.86 -4.31 13.85
N ARG A 148 -7.65 -3.82 15.08
CA ARG A 148 -7.83 -4.62 16.29
C ARG A 148 -9.26 -5.10 16.46
N ARG A 149 -10.26 -4.24 16.24
CA ARG A 149 -11.68 -4.64 16.30
C ARG A 149 -11.99 -5.73 15.27
N PHE A 150 -11.47 -5.60 14.06
CA PHE A 150 -11.64 -6.58 13.01
C PHE A 150 -11.02 -7.93 13.39
N ILE A 151 -9.72 -7.97 13.73
CA ILE A 151 -9.01 -9.18 14.18
C ILE A 151 -9.74 -9.84 15.35
N LYS A 152 -10.09 -9.05 16.37
CA LYS A 152 -10.82 -9.55 17.54
C LYS A 152 -12.18 -10.16 17.16
N THR A 153 -12.88 -9.60 16.19
CA THR A 153 -14.19 -10.09 15.75
C THR A 153 -14.05 -11.39 14.96
N VAL A 154 -13.08 -11.46 14.05
CA VAL A 154 -12.86 -12.63 13.18
C VAL A 154 -12.42 -13.87 13.99
N HIS A 155 -11.65 -13.65 15.07
CA HIS A 155 -11.14 -14.71 15.94
C HIS A 155 -12.02 -15.00 17.17
N GLN A 156 -13.11 -14.26 17.37
CA GLN A 156 -14.03 -14.54 18.48
C GLN A 156 -14.75 -15.88 18.30
N PRO A 157 -14.93 -16.68 19.37
CA PRO A 157 -15.73 -17.89 19.29
C PRO A 157 -17.18 -17.54 18.98
N LEU A 158 -17.71 -18.10 17.88
CA LEU A 158 -19.11 -17.88 17.46
C LEU A 158 -20.13 -18.49 18.43
N ARG A 159 -19.71 -19.34 19.37
CA ARG A 159 -20.58 -19.95 20.39
C ARG A 159 -19.89 -19.99 21.75
N PRO A 160 -20.56 -19.59 22.85
CA PRO A 160 -20.07 -19.82 24.20
C PRO A 160 -19.81 -21.31 24.45
N ASN A 161 -18.73 -21.66 25.15
CA ASN A 161 -18.32 -23.02 25.52
C ASN A 161 -17.83 -23.97 24.42
N LYS A 162 -17.72 -23.55 23.16
CA LYS A 162 -16.79 -24.21 22.23
C LYS A 162 -15.52 -23.39 22.19
N TYR A 163 -14.44 -23.90 22.77
CA TYR A 163 -13.11 -23.52 22.31
C TYR A 163 -13.11 -23.82 20.82
N ALA A 164 -13.20 -22.78 19.99
CA ALA A 164 -13.00 -22.92 18.57
C ALA A 164 -11.57 -23.49 18.46
N GLN A 165 -11.46 -24.80 18.24
CA GLN A 165 -10.18 -25.39 17.91
C GLN A 165 -9.64 -24.60 16.74
N ASN A 166 -8.54 -23.87 16.96
CA ASN A 166 -7.68 -23.21 15.99
C ASN A 166 -8.21 -23.30 14.55
N GLN A 167 -9.28 -22.55 14.24
CA GLN A 167 -9.64 -22.35 12.86
C GLN A 167 -8.71 -21.25 12.39
N GLY A 168 -7.56 -21.66 11.86
CA GLY A 168 -6.60 -20.76 11.26
C GLY A 168 -7.30 -19.80 10.33
N VAL A 169 -6.96 -18.52 10.45
CA VAL A 169 -7.43 -17.47 9.57
C VAL A 169 -6.20 -16.93 8.88
N ASP A 170 -6.16 -17.04 7.56
CA ASP A 170 -5.04 -16.54 6.78
C ASP A 170 -5.34 -15.10 6.34
N TYR A 171 -4.37 -14.22 6.54
CA TYR A 171 -4.42 -12.84 6.07
C TYR A 171 -3.38 -12.69 4.95
N LEU A 172 -3.86 -12.50 3.72
CA LEU A 172 -3.02 -12.20 2.56
C LEU A 172 -2.98 -10.68 2.40
N VAL A 173 -1.94 -10.05 2.94
CA VAL A 173 -1.77 -8.60 2.91
C VAL A 173 -0.99 -8.21 1.65
N LEU A 174 -1.61 -7.43 0.77
CA LEU A 174 -1.07 -7.06 -0.54
C LEU A 174 -0.17 -5.81 -0.51
N ASN A 175 -0.02 -5.15 0.63
CA ASN A 175 0.70 -3.87 0.77
C ASN A 175 1.59 -3.85 2.01
N TYR A 176 2.38 -2.79 2.16
CA TYR A 176 3.23 -2.48 3.32
C TYR A 176 2.44 -2.19 4.62
N ASP A 177 1.23 -2.72 4.76
CA ASP A 177 0.37 -2.48 5.90
C ASP A 177 0.76 -3.40 7.07
N THR A 178 1.66 -2.90 7.92
CA THR A 178 2.06 -3.58 9.16
C THR A 178 0.96 -3.55 10.21
N LEU A 179 -0.13 -2.79 10.03
CA LEU A 179 -1.17 -2.63 11.05
C LEU A 179 -1.93 -3.93 11.32
N PHE A 180 -2.03 -4.81 10.32
CA PHE A 180 -2.60 -6.13 10.52
C PHE A 180 -1.68 -7.03 11.36
N GLU A 181 -0.37 -7.00 11.10
CA GLU A 181 0.63 -7.73 11.89
C GLU A 181 0.66 -7.21 13.34
N ASP A 182 0.67 -5.89 13.52
CA ASP A 182 0.61 -5.25 14.83
C ASP A 182 -0.70 -5.59 15.56
N ALA A 183 -1.84 -5.60 14.85
CA ALA A 183 -3.13 -5.94 15.45
C ALA A 183 -3.17 -7.41 15.89
N LEU A 184 -2.65 -8.33 15.07
CA LEU A 184 -2.51 -9.75 15.43
C LEU A 184 -1.62 -9.92 16.67
N ALA A 185 -0.46 -9.25 16.70
CA ALA A 185 0.47 -9.31 17.82
C ALA A 185 -0.16 -8.79 19.12
N LEU A 186 -0.88 -7.66 19.07
CA LEU A 186 -1.56 -7.07 20.23
C LEU A 186 -2.70 -7.95 20.76
N GLU A 187 -3.40 -8.66 19.88
CA GLU A 187 -4.43 -9.63 20.26
C GLU A 187 -3.87 -11.02 20.60
N LYS A 188 -2.53 -11.19 20.54
CA LYS A 188 -1.80 -12.44 20.82
C LYS A 188 -2.22 -13.60 19.91
N LEU A 189 -2.41 -13.29 18.64
CA LEU A 189 -2.77 -14.23 17.58
C LEU A 189 -1.58 -14.38 16.62
N SER A 190 -1.50 -15.54 15.96
CA SER A 190 -0.48 -15.89 14.95
C SER A 190 -1.13 -16.41 13.69
#